data_AF-A0A5N7ZA06-F1
#
_entry.id   AF-A0A5N7ZA06-F1
#
_cell.length_a   1.000
_cell.length_b   1.000
_cell.length_c   1.000
_cell.angle_alpha   90.00
_cell.angle_beta   90.00
_cell.angle_gamma   90.00
#
_symmetry.space_group_name_H-M   'P 1'
#
loop_
_entity.id
_entity.type
_entity.pdbx_description
1 polymer ?
#
loop_
_entity_poly.entity_id
_entity_poly.type
_entity_poly.pdbx_seq_one_letter_code
_entity_poly.pdbx_strand_id
1 'polypeptide(L)'
;YSFRCIPQVHGASKDTIDYVKRVFKTEINSVTDNPNIFIETDEIISGGNFHGQPLALALDFLGIALAELGNISERRTYQLISGLRDLPAFLVSDPGLNSGFMIPQYTAASIVSQNKQYATPASIDSIVSSNGQEDHVSMGANAATKALKIMENLERILAIELMNASQAIEFRRPLQSSPFIESFLKLYREEVPLVTEDRILHYDIEKSVAFLNSFQMDEVLFE
;
A
#
# COMPACT_ATOMS: atom_id res chain seq x y z
N TYR A 1 -11.97 15.76 3.06
CA TYR A 1 -11.97 15.17 1.69
C TYR A 1 -11.59 13.71 1.68
N SER A 2 -10.71 13.25 2.59
CA SER A 2 -10.22 11.86 2.67
C SER A 2 -11.28 10.76 2.64
N PHE A 3 -12.50 11.01 3.12
CA PHE A 3 -13.66 10.12 2.95
C PHE A 3 -14.46 10.37 1.66
N ARG A 4 -14.74 11.64 1.35
CA ARG A 4 -15.59 12.05 0.22
C ARG A 4 -14.97 11.75 -1.15
N CYS A 5 -13.64 11.81 -1.24
CA CYS A 5 -12.90 11.63 -2.49
C CYS A 5 -12.21 10.26 -2.60
N ILE A 6 -12.64 9.27 -1.81
CA ILE A 6 -12.11 7.89 -1.90
C ILE A 6 -12.15 7.38 -3.34
N PRO A 7 -13.27 7.47 -4.09
CA PRO A 7 -13.32 6.92 -5.44
C PRO A 7 -12.32 7.59 -6.39
N GLN A 8 -12.16 8.90 -6.31
CA GLN A 8 -11.28 9.66 -7.20
C GLN A 8 -9.80 9.38 -6.92
N VAL A 9 -9.43 9.18 -5.65
CA VAL A 9 -8.03 8.90 -5.27
C VAL A 9 -7.70 7.41 -5.45
N HIS A 10 -8.55 6.52 -4.95
CA HIS A 10 -8.32 5.07 -5.08
C HIS A 10 -8.47 4.61 -6.54
N GLY A 11 -9.38 5.23 -7.30
CA GLY A 11 -9.54 4.95 -8.73
C GLY A 11 -8.29 5.28 -9.54
N ALA A 12 -7.65 6.43 -9.27
CA ALA A 12 -6.38 6.77 -9.92
C ALA A 12 -5.27 5.76 -9.60
N SER A 13 -5.16 5.30 -8.35
CA SER A 13 -4.20 4.25 -7.98
C SER A 13 -4.54 2.91 -8.64
N LYS A 14 -5.83 2.56 -8.76
CA LYS A 14 -6.29 1.35 -9.45
C LYS A 14 -5.90 1.37 -10.93
N ASP A 15 -6.14 2.48 -11.64
CA ASP A 15 -5.79 2.62 -13.06
C ASP A 15 -4.27 2.45 -13.27
N THR A 16 -3.46 2.99 -12.35
CA THR A 16 -2.00 2.77 -12.36
C THR A 16 -1.64 1.30 -12.15
N ILE A 17 -2.26 0.61 -11.18
CA ILE A 17 -2.02 -0.82 -10.96
C ILE A 17 -2.38 -1.63 -12.22
N ASP A 18 -3.49 -1.30 -12.88
CA ASP A 18 -3.92 -1.96 -14.11
C ASP A 18 -2.92 -1.70 -15.26
N TYR A 19 -2.38 -0.49 -15.37
CA TYR A 19 -1.29 -0.18 -16.31
C TYR A 19 -0.04 -1.02 -16.03
N VAL A 20 0.43 -1.03 -14.78
CA VAL A 20 1.64 -1.77 -14.37
C VAL A 20 1.46 -3.27 -14.61
N LYS A 21 0.28 -3.82 -14.30
CA LYS A 21 -0.07 -5.22 -14.58
C LYS A 21 0.05 -5.56 -16.07
N ARG A 22 -0.37 -4.66 -16.97
CA ARG A 22 -0.20 -4.85 -18.42
C ARG A 22 1.28 -4.88 -18.81
N VAL A 23 2.08 -3.94 -18.32
CA VAL A 23 3.53 -3.91 -18.59
C VAL A 23 4.19 -5.20 -18.12
N PHE A 24 3.97 -5.60 -16.87
CA PHE A 24 4.51 -6.85 -16.33
C PHE A 24 4.07 -8.09 -17.13
N LYS A 25 2.80 -8.14 -17.55
CA LYS A 25 2.30 -9.26 -18.36
C LYS A 25 2.98 -9.32 -19.72
N THR A 26 3.28 -8.19 -20.36
CA THR A 26 4.07 -8.19 -21.58
C THR A 26 5.49 -8.68 -21.30
N GLU A 27 6.18 -8.07 -20.34
CA GLU A 27 7.60 -8.31 -20.07
C GLU A 27 7.90 -9.74 -19.62
N ILE A 28 7.04 -10.35 -18.79
CA ILE A 28 7.22 -11.75 -18.37
C ILE A 28 7.04 -12.75 -19.53
N ASN A 29 6.42 -12.31 -20.64
CA ASN A 29 6.23 -13.11 -21.86
C ASN A 29 7.11 -12.61 -23.02
N SER A 30 8.04 -11.69 -22.78
CA SER A 30 8.98 -11.15 -23.78
C SER A 30 10.26 -11.98 -23.85
N VAL A 31 10.92 -11.97 -25.01
CA VAL A 31 12.29 -12.48 -25.19
C VAL A 31 13.26 -11.35 -24.84
N THR A 32 13.86 -11.42 -23.65
CA THR A 32 14.84 -10.42 -23.15
C THR A 32 16.29 -10.86 -23.33
N ASP A 33 16.53 -11.90 -24.14
CA ASP A 33 17.86 -12.40 -24.47
C ASP A 33 18.63 -11.42 -25.37
N ASN A 34 19.95 -11.62 -25.45
CA ASN A 34 20.78 -11.05 -26.49
C ASN A 34 22.02 -11.93 -26.73
N PRO A 35 22.31 -12.35 -27.99
CA PRO A 35 21.55 -12.06 -29.21
C PRO A 35 20.23 -12.85 -29.29
N ASN A 36 19.30 -12.35 -30.10
CA ASN A 36 18.06 -13.06 -30.44
C ASN A 36 18.31 -14.07 -31.56
N ILE A 37 17.65 -15.23 -31.47
CA ILE A 37 17.77 -16.32 -32.44
C ILE A 37 16.43 -16.49 -33.16
N PHE A 38 16.42 -16.30 -34.48
CA PHE A 38 15.24 -16.44 -35.33
C PHE A 38 15.39 -17.70 -36.21
N ILE A 39 14.86 -18.82 -35.71
CA ILE A 39 15.03 -20.15 -36.32
C ILE A 39 14.44 -20.21 -37.73
N GLU A 40 13.28 -19.60 -37.96
CA GLU A 40 12.58 -19.65 -39.25
C GLU A 40 13.35 -18.92 -40.36
N THR A 41 14.10 -17.87 -40.02
CA THR A 41 14.88 -17.08 -40.96
C THR A 41 16.37 -17.43 -40.98
N ASP A 42 16.82 -18.34 -40.10
CA ASP A 42 18.23 -18.68 -39.87
C ASP A 42 19.10 -17.44 -39.54
N GLU A 43 18.55 -16.53 -38.72
CA GLU A 43 19.19 -15.27 -38.35
C GLU A 43 19.56 -15.20 -36.85
N ILE A 44 20.70 -14.58 -36.56
CA ILE A 44 21.15 -14.25 -35.20
C ILE A 44 21.34 -12.73 -35.14
N ILE A 45 20.51 -12.05 -34.34
CA ILE A 45 20.43 -10.59 -34.32
C ILE A 45 20.79 -10.05 -32.94
N SER A 46 21.79 -9.17 -32.89
CA SER A 46 22.10 -8.39 -31.68
C SER A 46 21.04 -7.30 -31.48
N GLY A 47 20.51 -7.17 -30.26
CA GLY A 47 19.46 -6.23 -29.92
C GLY A 47 19.59 -5.68 -28.51
N GLY A 48 18.58 -4.94 -28.06
CA GLY A 48 18.54 -4.28 -26.75
C GLY A 48 17.40 -4.75 -25.85
N ASN A 49 16.83 -5.93 -26.10
CA ASN A 49 15.63 -6.40 -25.39
C ASN A 49 15.85 -6.62 -23.88
N PHE A 50 17.10 -6.73 -23.44
CA PHE A 50 17.46 -6.79 -22.02
C PHE A 50 17.32 -5.44 -21.28
N HIS A 51 17.09 -4.33 -22.00
CA HIS A 51 17.02 -3.01 -21.38
C HIS A 51 15.73 -2.83 -20.56
N GLY A 52 15.81 -2.98 -19.24
CA GLY A 52 14.67 -2.99 -18.32
C GLY A 52 13.93 -1.66 -18.07
N GLN A 53 14.00 -0.67 -18.96
CA GLN A 53 13.32 0.61 -18.79
C GLN A 53 11.79 0.48 -18.64
N PRO A 54 11.10 -0.39 -19.41
CA PRO A 54 9.65 -0.56 -19.28
C PRO A 54 9.23 -0.92 -17.85
N LEU A 55 9.91 -1.89 -17.24
CA LEU A 55 9.65 -2.28 -15.84
C LEU A 55 10.07 -1.20 -14.85
N ALA A 56 11.21 -0.55 -15.06
CA ALA A 56 11.72 0.48 -14.15
C ALA A 56 10.72 1.64 -13.99
N LEU A 57 10.21 2.17 -15.11
CA LEU A 57 9.21 3.25 -15.10
C LEU A 57 7.89 2.78 -14.47
N ALA A 58 7.44 1.57 -14.80
CA ALA A 58 6.21 1.02 -14.26
C ALA A 58 6.27 0.83 -12.73
N LEU A 59 7.39 0.33 -12.22
CA LEU A 59 7.62 0.15 -10.77
C LEU A 59 7.71 1.48 -10.01
N ASP A 60 8.34 2.49 -10.61
CA ASP A 60 8.33 3.84 -10.03
C ASP A 60 6.91 4.43 -9.96
N PHE A 61 6.14 4.26 -11.04
CA PHE A 61 4.77 4.74 -11.09
C PHE A 61 3.87 3.99 -10.10
N LEU A 62 4.06 2.67 -9.95
CA LEU A 62 3.41 1.88 -8.91
C LEU A 62 3.72 2.43 -7.51
N GLY A 63 5.00 2.68 -7.21
CA GLY A 63 5.42 3.23 -5.92
C GLY A 63 4.71 4.55 -5.58
N ILE A 64 4.57 5.45 -6.55
CA ILE A 64 3.84 6.72 -6.38
C ILE A 64 2.36 6.46 -6.07
N ALA A 65 1.70 5.58 -6.83
CA ALA A 65 0.29 5.28 -6.66
C ALA A 65 -0.03 4.61 -5.31
N LEU A 66 0.83 3.69 -4.85
CA LEU A 66 0.69 3.02 -3.55
C LEU A 66 0.97 3.98 -2.39
N ALA A 67 1.95 4.88 -2.53
CA ALA A 67 2.22 5.91 -1.53
C ALA A 67 1.00 6.81 -1.29
N GLU A 68 0.24 7.14 -2.35
CA GLU A 68 -0.97 7.97 -2.23
C GLU A 68 -2.13 7.25 -1.52
N LEU A 69 -2.29 5.94 -1.73
CA LEU A 69 -3.27 5.15 -0.95
C LEU A 69 -2.98 5.23 0.56
N GLY A 70 -1.71 5.12 0.94
CA GLY A 70 -1.29 5.27 2.34
C GLY A 70 -1.52 6.69 2.86
N ASN A 71 -1.23 7.70 2.05
CA ASN A 71 -1.41 9.11 2.40
C ASN A 71 -2.88 9.43 2.71
N ILE A 72 -3.83 9.03 1.85
CA ILE A 72 -5.26 9.28 2.10
C ILE A 72 -5.81 8.43 3.26
N SER A 73 -5.33 7.20 3.43
CA SER A 73 -5.66 6.32 4.56
C SER A 73 -5.28 6.98 5.89
N GLU A 74 -4.06 7.48 6.00
CA GLU A 74 -3.60 8.14 7.22
C GLU A 74 -4.44 9.39 7.55
N ARG A 75 -4.88 10.16 6.53
CA ARG A 75 -5.82 11.27 6.74
C ARG A 75 -7.19 10.79 7.26
N ARG A 76 -7.66 9.59 6.91
CA ARG A 76 -8.88 9.01 7.49
C ARG A 76 -8.65 8.55 8.92
N THR A 77 -7.51 7.91 9.21
CA THR A 77 -7.08 7.57 10.57
C THR A 77 -7.10 8.80 11.48
N TYR A 78 -6.49 9.92 11.06
CA TYR A 78 -6.52 11.17 11.83
C TYR A 78 -7.95 11.67 12.09
N GLN A 79 -8.82 11.64 11.07
CA GLN A 79 -10.21 12.08 11.22
C GLN A 79 -10.98 11.23 12.26
N LEU A 80 -10.69 9.93 12.37
CA LEU A 80 -11.31 9.04 13.36
C LEU A 80 -10.86 9.40 14.79
N ILE A 81 -9.58 9.69 14.99
CA ILE A 81 -9.03 9.96 16.34
C ILE A 81 -9.17 11.41 16.79
N SER A 82 -9.61 12.32 15.91
CA SER A 82 -9.62 13.77 16.16
C SER A 82 -10.60 14.25 17.23
N GLY A 83 -11.44 13.36 17.79
CA GLY A 83 -12.49 13.75 18.75
C GLY A 83 -13.67 14.48 18.10
N LEU A 84 -13.79 14.43 16.77
CA LEU A 84 -14.90 15.00 16.01
C LEU A 84 -16.01 13.97 15.82
N ARG A 85 -17.21 14.46 15.46
CA ARG A 85 -18.39 13.64 15.14
C ARG A 85 -18.84 12.77 16.32
N ASP A 86 -18.77 13.25 17.55
CA ASP A 86 -19.20 12.51 18.76
C ASP A 86 -18.40 11.21 19.00
N LEU A 87 -17.15 11.17 18.54
CA LEU A 87 -16.17 10.16 18.95
C LEU A 87 -15.29 10.73 20.07
N PRO A 88 -14.86 9.91 21.03
CA PRO A 88 -13.89 10.35 22.01
C PRO A 88 -12.54 10.64 21.35
N ALA A 89 -11.81 11.63 21.88
CA ALA A 89 -10.46 11.92 21.44
C ALA A 89 -9.58 10.66 21.55
N PHE A 90 -8.83 10.37 20.49
CA PHE A 90 -7.96 9.19 20.40
C PHE A 90 -8.66 7.83 20.56
N LEU A 91 -10.00 7.79 20.42
CA LEU A 91 -10.81 6.57 20.50
C LEU A 91 -10.59 5.77 21.79
N VAL A 92 -10.60 6.46 22.94
CA VAL A 92 -10.49 5.83 24.26
C VAL A 92 -11.52 6.40 25.25
N SER A 93 -12.01 5.55 26.17
CA SER A 93 -13.12 5.90 27.07
C SER A 93 -12.76 6.94 28.14
N ASP A 94 -11.55 6.87 28.71
CA ASP A 94 -11.06 7.77 29.76
C ASP A 94 -9.85 8.60 29.28
N PRO A 95 -10.08 9.65 28.46
CA PRO A 95 -9.02 10.49 27.94
C PRO A 95 -8.32 11.25 29.08
N GLY A 96 -6.98 11.32 29.01
CA GLY A 96 -6.13 11.99 30.01
C GLY A 96 -5.36 11.01 30.91
N LEU A 97 -5.97 9.87 31.24
CA LEU A 97 -5.24 8.70 31.78
C LEU A 97 -4.73 7.80 30.67
N ASN A 98 -5.48 7.71 29.56
CA ASN A 98 -5.14 6.90 28.40
C ASN A 98 -4.85 7.78 27.18
N SER A 99 -3.89 7.35 26.37
CA SER A 99 -3.51 7.94 25.09
C SER A 99 -4.21 7.27 23.90
N GLY A 100 -4.75 6.06 24.08
CA GLY A 100 -5.49 5.33 23.05
C GLY A 100 -4.72 5.23 21.73
N PHE A 101 -5.36 5.67 20.65
CA PHE A 101 -4.84 5.54 19.28
C PHE A 101 -3.97 6.71 18.80
N MET A 102 -3.54 7.60 19.70
CA MET A 102 -2.63 8.69 19.36
C MET A 102 -1.33 8.20 18.68
N ILE A 103 -0.63 7.26 19.32
CA ILE A 103 0.67 6.78 18.83
C ILE A 103 0.56 5.92 17.56
N PRO A 104 -0.43 5.01 17.41
CA PRO A 104 -0.68 4.36 16.13
C PRO A 104 -0.81 5.34 14.95
N GLN A 105 -1.49 6.48 15.14
CA GLN A 105 -1.56 7.48 14.08
C GLN A 105 -0.21 8.15 13.81
N TYR A 106 0.63 8.39 14.82
CA TYR A 106 2.00 8.88 14.61
C TYR A 106 2.85 7.88 13.84
N THR A 107 2.70 6.59 14.12
CA THR A 107 3.33 5.51 13.35
C THR A 107 2.90 5.56 11.89
N ALA A 108 1.59 5.62 11.61
CA ALA A 108 1.10 5.74 10.23
C ALA A 108 1.63 7.00 9.53
N ALA A 109 1.65 8.15 10.21
CA ALA A 109 2.16 9.40 9.66
C ALA A 109 3.66 9.35 9.34
N SER A 110 4.46 8.71 10.20
CA SER A 110 5.89 8.48 9.97
C SER A 110 6.13 7.59 8.74
N ILE A 111 5.37 6.51 8.61
CA ILE A 111 5.44 5.59 7.48
C ILE A 111 5.05 6.30 6.16
N VAL A 112 3.97 7.09 6.16
CA VAL A 112 3.58 7.93 5.00
C VAL A 112 4.71 8.89 4.62
N SER A 113 5.37 9.51 5.59
CA SER A 113 6.51 10.39 5.34
C SER A 113 7.69 9.65 4.70
N GLN A 114 7.99 8.43 5.16
CA GLN A 114 9.02 7.59 4.56
C GLN A 114 8.67 7.19 3.12
N ASN A 115 7.42 6.85 2.84
CA ASN A 115 6.95 6.52 1.49
C ASN A 115 7.16 7.66 0.49
N LYS A 116 7.10 8.93 0.93
CA LYS A 116 7.42 10.08 0.06
C LYS A 116 8.86 10.04 -0.44
N GLN A 117 9.81 9.58 0.39
CA GLN A 117 11.21 9.44 -0.02
C GLN A 117 11.37 8.28 -1.01
N TYR A 118 10.78 7.12 -0.72
CA TYR A 118 10.79 5.96 -1.62
C TYR A 118 10.04 6.20 -2.94
N ALA A 119 9.09 7.14 -2.98
CA ALA A 119 8.38 7.51 -4.20
C ALA A 119 9.23 8.32 -5.18
N THR A 120 10.44 8.75 -4.80
CA THR A 120 11.39 9.35 -5.75
C THR A 120 11.72 8.32 -6.84
N PRO A 121 11.57 8.66 -8.13
CA PRO A 121 11.84 7.72 -9.23
C PRO A 121 13.31 7.31 -9.24
N ALA A 122 13.58 6.01 -9.27
CA ALA A 122 14.95 5.50 -9.46
C ALA A 122 15.30 5.42 -10.94
N SER A 123 14.31 5.25 -11.81
CA SER A 123 14.45 5.05 -13.26
C SER A 123 14.87 6.28 -14.06
N ILE A 124 15.00 7.43 -13.40
CA ILE A 124 15.53 8.67 -13.98
C ILE A 124 17.05 8.81 -13.78
N ASP A 125 17.64 7.94 -12.96
CA ASP A 125 19.09 7.87 -12.79
C ASP A 125 19.70 6.88 -13.78
N SER A 126 20.89 7.21 -14.30
CA SER A 126 21.67 6.36 -15.18
C SER A 126 23.14 6.71 -15.03
N ILE A 127 23.95 5.70 -14.73
CA ILE A 127 25.39 5.84 -14.55
C ILE A 127 26.07 4.83 -15.47
N VAL A 128 26.91 5.34 -16.37
CA VAL A 128 27.61 4.56 -17.40
C VAL A 128 28.46 3.46 -16.77
N SER A 129 28.35 2.24 -17.30
CA SER A 129 29.18 1.09 -16.96
C SER A 129 29.97 0.59 -18.17
N SER A 130 30.80 -0.43 -17.96
CA SER A 130 31.48 -1.18 -19.02
C SER A 130 32.25 -0.30 -20.03
N ASN A 131 33.01 0.67 -19.53
CA ASN A 131 33.84 1.56 -20.36
C ASN A 131 33.06 2.26 -21.51
N GLY A 132 31.77 2.55 -21.29
CA GLY A 132 30.92 3.25 -22.26
C GLY A 132 30.18 2.34 -23.25
N GLN A 133 30.27 1.01 -23.16
CA GLN A 133 29.39 0.12 -23.92
C GLN A 133 27.96 0.08 -23.35
N GLU A 134 27.85 0.12 -22.02
CA GLU A 134 26.58 0.20 -21.29
C GLU A 134 26.40 1.64 -20.82
N ASP A 135 26.19 2.55 -21.77
CA ASP A 135 26.15 3.99 -21.54
C ASP A 135 24.79 4.50 -21.02
N HIS A 136 23.77 3.66 -21.06
CA HIS A 136 22.46 3.93 -20.49
C HIS A 136 21.88 2.69 -19.81
N VAL A 137 21.40 2.85 -18.58
CA VAL A 137 20.79 1.77 -17.79
C VAL A 137 19.54 2.26 -17.07
N SER A 138 18.64 1.33 -16.74
CA SER A 138 17.32 1.68 -16.21
C SER A 138 17.25 1.90 -14.70
N MET A 139 18.29 1.46 -13.96
CA MET A 139 18.27 1.37 -12.49
C MET A 139 17.01 0.65 -11.93
N GLY A 140 16.37 -0.22 -12.73
CA GLY A 140 15.06 -0.80 -12.42
C GLY A 140 15.00 -1.68 -11.16
N ALA A 141 16.13 -2.27 -10.75
CA ALA A 141 16.20 -3.03 -9.50
C ALA A 141 15.97 -2.14 -8.26
N ASN A 142 16.44 -0.89 -8.29
CA ASN A 142 16.17 0.08 -7.23
C ASN A 142 14.68 0.47 -7.22
N ALA A 143 14.05 0.59 -8.40
CA ALA A 143 12.62 0.82 -8.51
C ALA A 143 11.79 -0.34 -7.92
N ALA A 144 12.20 -1.59 -8.17
CA ALA A 144 11.54 -2.78 -7.63
C ALA A 144 11.64 -2.83 -6.09
N THR A 145 12.85 -2.70 -5.54
CA THR A 145 13.08 -2.85 -4.10
C THR A 145 12.44 -1.74 -3.28
N LYS A 146 12.37 -0.50 -3.81
CA LYS A 146 11.65 0.58 -3.14
C LYS A 146 10.13 0.45 -3.26
N ALA A 147 9.60 -0.04 -4.38
CA ALA A 147 8.17 -0.32 -4.52
C ALA A 147 7.69 -1.39 -3.52
N LEU A 148 8.50 -2.43 -3.30
CA LEU A 148 8.22 -3.45 -2.27
C LEU A 148 8.11 -2.82 -0.87
N LYS A 149 9.08 -1.98 -0.48
CA LYS A 149 9.04 -1.28 0.81
C LYS A 149 7.80 -0.40 0.97
N ILE A 150 7.36 0.28 -0.11
CA ILE A 150 6.14 1.09 -0.09
C ILE A 150 4.91 0.20 0.13
N MET A 151 4.86 -0.98 -0.50
CA MET A 151 3.76 -1.93 -0.32
C MET A 151 3.68 -2.44 1.13
N GLU A 152 4.80 -2.88 1.71
CA GLU A 152 4.88 -3.32 3.11
C GLU A 152 4.43 -2.20 4.07
N ASN A 153 4.86 -0.97 3.79
CA ASN A 153 4.45 0.22 4.52
C ASN A 153 2.93 0.49 4.38
N LEU A 154 2.37 0.31 3.18
CA LEU A 154 0.95 0.51 2.90
C LEU A 154 0.09 -0.49 3.68
N GLU A 155 0.46 -1.77 3.71
CA GLU A 155 -0.23 -2.80 4.50
C GLU A 155 -0.33 -2.39 5.97
N ARG A 156 0.76 -1.86 6.53
CA ARG A 156 0.78 -1.38 7.92
C ARG A 156 -0.07 -0.14 8.15
N ILE A 157 -0.10 0.80 7.20
CA ILE A 157 -0.97 1.98 7.28
C ILE A 157 -2.44 1.57 7.26
N LEU A 158 -2.82 0.64 6.37
CA LEU A 158 -4.20 0.13 6.26
C LEU A 158 -4.60 -0.68 7.50
N ALA A 159 -3.68 -1.47 8.06
CA ALA A 159 -3.88 -2.18 9.32
C ALA A 159 -4.19 -1.22 10.48
N ILE A 160 -3.45 -0.11 10.58
CA ILE A 160 -3.70 0.94 11.57
C ILE A 160 -5.07 1.60 11.31
N GLU A 161 -5.42 1.91 10.06
CA GLU A 161 -6.74 2.45 9.73
C GLU A 161 -7.86 1.49 10.16
N LEU A 162 -7.75 0.20 9.84
CA LEU A 162 -8.71 -0.83 10.25
C LEU A 162 -8.86 -0.89 11.77
N MET A 163 -7.75 -0.91 12.49
CA MET A 163 -7.74 -0.92 13.95
C MET A 163 -8.50 0.30 14.51
N ASN A 164 -8.28 1.49 13.96
CA ASN A 164 -8.99 2.70 14.36
C ASN A 164 -10.48 2.68 13.98
N ALA A 165 -10.81 2.28 12.74
CA ALA A 165 -12.18 2.24 12.25
C ALA A 165 -13.03 1.25 13.05
N SER A 166 -12.46 0.09 13.37
CA SER A 166 -13.11 -0.92 14.19
C SER A 166 -13.42 -0.38 15.60
N GLN A 167 -12.50 0.36 16.23
CA GLN A 167 -12.70 0.96 17.54
C GLN A 167 -13.76 2.07 17.48
N ALA A 168 -13.73 2.91 16.44
CA ALA A 168 -14.70 3.97 16.25
C ALA A 168 -16.13 3.45 16.07
N ILE A 169 -16.31 2.30 15.41
CA ILE A 169 -17.62 1.64 15.29
C ILE A 169 -18.16 1.18 16.65
N GLU A 170 -17.30 0.73 17.55
CA GLU A 170 -17.73 0.34 18.88
C GLU A 170 -18.28 1.52 19.70
N PHE A 171 -17.68 2.70 19.57
CA PHE A 171 -18.23 3.92 20.18
C PHE A 171 -19.57 4.38 19.58
N ARG A 172 -20.07 3.72 18.52
CA ARG A 172 -21.40 3.98 17.95
C ARG A 172 -22.47 3.03 18.46
N ARG A 173 -22.13 2.01 19.27
CA ARG A 173 -23.13 1.08 19.80
C ARG A 173 -24.21 1.84 20.60
N PRO A 174 -25.50 1.43 20.49
CA PRO A 174 -25.99 0.18 19.88
C PRO A 174 -26.26 0.23 18.36
N LEU A 175 -25.85 1.30 17.65
CA LEU A 175 -26.00 1.34 16.19
C LEU A 175 -25.21 0.21 15.50
N GLN A 176 -25.72 -0.26 14.38
CA GLN A 176 -25.11 -1.33 13.56
C GLN A 176 -24.80 -0.83 12.15
N SER A 177 -23.71 -1.35 11.60
CA SER A 177 -23.32 -1.19 10.20
C SER A 177 -24.04 -2.21 9.30
N SER A 178 -23.65 -2.31 8.03
CA SER A 178 -24.16 -3.34 7.14
C SER A 178 -23.77 -4.76 7.61
N PRO A 179 -24.55 -5.80 7.25
CA PRO A 179 -24.27 -7.18 7.68
C PRO A 179 -22.84 -7.65 7.35
N PHE A 180 -22.33 -7.27 6.18
CA PHE A 180 -20.96 -7.59 5.77
C PHE A 180 -19.93 -6.96 6.71
N ILE A 181 -20.04 -5.66 6.99
CA ILE A 181 -19.10 -4.96 7.87
C ILE A 181 -19.16 -5.53 9.30
N GLU A 182 -20.35 -5.83 9.81
CA GLU A 182 -20.49 -6.45 11.14
C GLU A 182 -19.86 -7.86 11.19
N SER A 183 -20.06 -8.68 10.15
CA SER A 183 -19.44 -10.01 10.05
C SER A 183 -17.91 -9.92 9.98
N PHE A 184 -17.40 -9.00 9.15
CA PHE A 184 -15.97 -8.75 9.01
C PHE A 184 -15.34 -8.29 10.33
N LEU A 185 -15.96 -7.31 11.00
CA LEU A 185 -15.46 -6.80 12.28
C LEU A 185 -15.55 -7.84 13.39
N LYS A 186 -16.57 -8.72 13.37
CA LYS A 186 -16.65 -9.84 14.32
C LYS A 186 -15.43 -10.76 14.19
N LEU A 187 -15.08 -11.18 12.96
CA LEU A 187 -13.89 -12.01 12.71
C LEU A 187 -12.61 -11.28 13.12
N TYR A 188 -12.48 -10.01 12.75
CA TYR A 188 -11.32 -9.20 13.13
C TYR A 188 -11.15 -9.08 14.65
N ARG A 189 -12.26 -9.02 15.41
CA ARG A 189 -12.26 -8.92 16.88
C ARG A 189 -11.82 -10.20 17.58
N GLU A 190 -11.86 -11.35 16.92
CA GLU A 190 -11.28 -12.59 17.44
C GLU A 190 -9.75 -12.50 17.52
N GLU A 191 -9.14 -11.73 16.62
CA GLU A 191 -7.68 -11.51 16.59
C GLU A 191 -7.25 -10.27 17.39
N VAL A 192 -7.94 -9.14 17.17
CA VAL A 192 -7.59 -7.82 17.72
C VAL A 192 -8.72 -7.29 18.61
N PRO A 193 -8.63 -7.46 19.95
CA PRO A 193 -9.67 -7.04 20.87
C PRO A 193 -9.73 -5.52 21.00
N LEU A 194 -10.88 -5.01 21.50
CA LEU A 194 -11.07 -3.60 21.80
C LEU A 194 -9.99 -3.07 22.76
N VAL A 195 -9.66 -1.79 22.60
CA VAL A 195 -8.77 -1.07 23.52
C VAL A 195 -9.64 -0.31 24.51
N THR A 196 -9.72 -0.81 25.74
CA THR A 196 -10.45 -0.18 26.85
C THR A 196 -9.54 0.68 27.73
N GLU A 197 -8.27 0.29 27.82
CA GLU A 197 -7.18 0.96 28.55
C GLU A 197 -5.88 0.85 27.74
N ASP A 198 -4.91 1.72 28.04
CA ASP A 198 -3.62 1.74 27.35
C ASP A 198 -2.87 0.41 27.51
N ARG A 199 -2.38 -0.10 26.38
CA ARG A 199 -1.53 -1.29 26.31
C ARG A 199 -0.53 -1.17 25.16
N ILE A 200 0.36 -2.15 25.02
CA ILE A 200 1.33 -2.17 23.92
C ILE A 200 0.61 -2.48 22.60
N LEU A 201 0.29 -1.43 21.84
CA LEU A 201 -0.45 -1.53 20.56
C LEU A 201 0.40 -2.05 19.40
N HIS A 202 1.73 -2.20 19.56
CA HIS A 202 2.58 -2.81 18.54
C HIS A 202 2.08 -4.21 18.15
N TYR A 203 1.74 -5.05 19.13
CA TYR A 203 1.26 -6.41 18.88
C TYR A 203 -0.12 -6.41 18.19
N ASP A 204 -0.98 -5.46 18.54
CA ASP A 204 -2.28 -5.31 17.88
C ASP A 204 -2.11 -4.89 16.42
N ILE A 205 -1.15 -4.00 16.12
CA ILE A 205 -0.82 -3.62 14.74
C ILE A 205 -0.27 -4.83 13.95
N GLU A 206 0.65 -5.62 14.52
CA GLU A 206 1.17 -6.83 13.85
C GLU A 206 0.05 -7.82 13.52
N LYS A 207 -0.84 -8.08 14.48
CA LYS A 207 -2.02 -8.93 14.26
C LYS A 207 -2.95 -8.36 13.20
N SER A 208 -3.11 -7.04 13.15
CA SER A 208 -3.92 -6.36 12.14
C SER A 208 -3.34 -6.53 10.74
N VAL A 209 -2.02 -6.43 10.58
CA VAL A 209 -1.32 -6.72 9.32
C VAL A 209 -1.49 -8.19 8.93
N ALA A 210 -1.26 -9.10 9.88
CA ALA A 210 -1.42 -10.54 9.63
C ALA A 210 -2.85 -10.90 9.21
N PHE A 211 -3.86 -10.28 9.84
CA PHE A 211 -5.27 -10.46 9.48
C PHE A 211 -5.56 -9.98 8.06
N LEU A 212 -5.08 -8.80 7.66
CA LEU A 212 -5.27 -8.31 6.29
C LEU A 212 -4.64 -9.23 5.25
N ASN A 213 -3.47 -9.82 5.56
CA ASN A 213 -2.75 -10.70 4.64
C ASN A 213 -3.34 -12.12 4.59
N SER A 214 -4.08 -12.56 5.62
CA SER A 214 -4.73 -13.88 5.66
C SER A 214 -6.19 -13.84 5.22
N PHE A 215 -6.83 -12.68 5.30
CA PHE A 215 -8.25 -12.55 5.00
C PHE A 215 -8.51 -12.69 3.50
N GLN A 216 -9.29 -13.71 3.13
CA GLN A 216 -9.77 -13.90 1.77
C GLN A 216 -11.21 -13.39 1.66
N MET A 217 -11.47 -12.59 0.64
CA MET A 217 -12.82 -12.19 0.25
C MET A 217 -13.25 -13.02 -0.94
N ASP A 218 -14.46 -13.57 -0.89
CA ASP A 218 -15.10 -14.12 -2.09
C ASP A 218 -15.33 -12.98 -3.09
N GLU A 219 -14.84 -13.13 -4.33
CA GLU A 219 -14.92 -12.10 -5.38
C GLU A 219 -16.37 -11.68 -5.71
N VAL A 220 -17.34 -12.52 -5.36
CA VAL A 220 -18.80 -12.34 -5.57
C VAL A 220 -19.36 -11.10 -4.87
N LEU A 221 -18.67 -10.54 -3.87
CA LEU A 221 -19.15 -9.35 -3.14
C LEU A 221 -19.09 -8.04 -3.95
N PHE A 222 -18.42 -8.02 -5.10
CA PHE A 222 -18.20 -6.82 -5.90
C PHE A 222 -18.74 -6.88 -7.35
N GLU A 223 -19.50 -7.94 -7.68
CA GLU A 223 -20.33 -8.04 -8.90
C GLU A 223 -21.76 -7.56 -8.64
#